data_AF-A0A8G2DXD9-F1
#
_entry.id   AF-A0A8G2DXD9-F1
#
_cell.length_a   1.000
_cell.length_b   1.000
_cell.length_c   1.000
_cell.angle_alpha   90.00
_cell.angle_beta   90.00
_cell.angle_gamma   90.00
#
_symmetry.space_group_name_H-M   'P 1'
#
loop_
_entity.id
_entity.type
_entity.pdbx_description
1 polymer ?
#
loop_
_entity_poly.entity_id
_entity_poly.type
_entity_poly.pdbx_seq_one_letter_code
_entity_poly.pdbx_strand_id
1 'polypeptide(L)'
;MACKKATQRKLAHLTGISKSRLGVLLHSKPEKRVTMTLPEFETILHALGMNLVHAYVCLKTFKGLDEYYQKCYSTAVFMLCDICVRAPERMIDVLEELGGFDGTEIRLAWSPSLQNALIKKVTEEVQAIHERRNRLTHGDDFDL
;
A
#
# COMPACT_ATOMS: atom_id res chain seq x y z
N MET A 1 0.13 11.76 0.53
CA MET A 1 -1.07 11.75 -0.34
C MET A 1 -2.23 12.43 0.37
N ALA A 2 -2.91 13.37 -0.30
CA ALA A 2 -4.16 13.91 0.22
C ALA A 2 -5.16 12.76 0.32
N CYS A 3 -5.92 12.68 1.42
CA CYS A 3 -7.21 12.02 1.42
C CYS A 3 -7.92 12.48 0.14
N LYS A 4 -7.97 11.62 -0.90
CA LYS A 4 -8.60 11.99 -2.17
C LYS A 4 -10.08 12.13 -1.82
N LYS A 5 -10.50 13.34 -1.46
CA LYS A 5 -11.90 13.71 -1.29
C LYS A 5 -12.53 13.63 -2.67
N ALA A 6 -12.82 12.41 -3.11
CA ALA A 6 -13.56 12.16 -4.31
C ALA A 6 -15.02 12.35 -3.95
N THR A 7 -15.64 13.39 -4.51
CA THR A 7 -17.09 13.55 -4.40
C THR A 7 -17.78 12.31 -4.97
N GLN A 8 -18.97 11.97 -4.50
CA GLN A 8 -19.75 10.85 -5.06
C GLN A 8 -19.93 10.96 -6.58
N ARG A 9 -19.98 12.20 -7.11
CA ARG A 9 -20.00 12.46 -8.56
C ARG A 9 -18.70 12.02 -9.24
N LYS A 10 -17.54 12.36 -8.66
CA LYS A 10 -16.24 11.93 -9.17
C LYS A 10 -16.06 10.43 -9.07
N LEU A 11 -16.48 9.82 -7.96
CA LEU A 11 -16.47 8.36 -7.81
C LEU A 11 -17.35 7.68 -8.85
N ALA A 12 -18.56 8.18 -9.10
CA ALA A 12 -19.45 7.60 -10.11
C ALA A 12 -18.81 7.55 -11.51
N HIS A 13 -18.12 8.63 -11.89
CA HIS A 13 -17.38 8.67 -13.15
C HIS A 13 -16.20 7.69 -13.17
N LEU A 14 -15.49 7.52 -12.06
CA LEU A 14 -14.30 6.65 -12.00
C LEU A 14 -14.65 5.16 -11.90
N THR A 15 -15.79 4.81 -11.29
CA THR A 15 -16.17 3.43 -11.01
C THR A 15 -17.23 2.88 -11.96
N GLY A 16 -17.93 3.74 -12.71
CA GLY A 16 -19.13 3.35 -13.47
C GLY A 16 -20.33 3.01 -12.59
N ILE A 17 -20.22 3.08 -11.26
CA ILE A 17 -21.31 2.87 -10.32
C ILE A 17 -22.16 4.15 -10.28
N SER A 18 -23.48 4.02 -10.42
CA SER A 18 -24.36 5.19 -10.43
C SER A 18 -24.24 6.02 -9.16
N LYS A 19 -24.42 7.34 -9.28
CA LYS A 19 -24.39 8.26 -8.12
C LYS A 19 -25.41 7.86 -7.05
N SER A 20 -26.59 7.38 -7.45
CA SER A 20 -27.62 6.90 -6.52
C SER A 20 -27.15 5.65 -5.76
N ARG A 21 -26.54 4.68 -6.45
CA ARG A 21 -25.97 3.48 -5.82
C ARG A 21 -24.81 3.84 -4.88
N LEU A 22 -23.88 4.69 -5.29
CA LEU A 22 -22.82 5.20 -4.41
C LEU A 22 -23.37 5.98 -3.22
N GLY A 23 -24.48 6.71 -3.40
CA GLY A 23 -25.15 7.45 -2.35
C GLY A 23 -25.66 6.56 -1.21
N VAL A 24 -26.22 5.40 -1.54
CA VAL A 24 -26.68 4.42 -0.55
C VAL A 24 -25.55 3.52 -0.04
N LEU A 25 -24.53 3.23 -0.85
CA LEU A 25 -23.36 2.43 -0.42
C LEU A 25 -22.46 3.18 0.56
N LEU A 26 -22.16 4.45 0.27
CA LEU A 26 -21.25 5.30 1.03
C LEU A 26 -22.01 6.33 1.87
N HIS A 27 -23.23 5.99 2.27
CA HIS A 27 -24.09 6.87 3.05
C HIS A 27 -23.39 7.30 4.35
N SER A 28 -23.46 8.58 4.72
CA SER A 28 -22.77 9.11 5.91
C SER A 28 -23.17 8.39 7.19
N LYS A 29 -24.47 8.08 7.32
CA LYS A 29 -25.05 7.27 8.39
C LYS A 29 -24.85 5.77 8.11
N PRO A 30 -24.08 5.03 8.93
CA PRO A 30 -23.80 3.61 8.70
C PRO A 30 -25.06 2.74 8.63
N GLU A 31 -26.07 3.02 9.44
CA GLU A 31 -27.34 2.28 9.51
C GLU A 31 -28.21 2.42 8.25
N LYS A 32 -27.92 3.42 7.40
CA LYS A 32 -28.59 3.62 6.11
C LYS A 32 -27.80 3.04 4.93
N ARG A 33 -26.63 2.45 5.19
CA ARG A 33 -25.82 1.84 4.13
C ARG A 33 -26.47 0.53 3.69
N VAL A 34 -26.57 0.34 2.39
CA VAL A 34 -26.97 -0.95 1.82
C VAL A 34 -25.76 -1.86 1.66
N THR A 35 -25.98 -3.16 1.58
CA THR A 35 -24.92 -4.14 1.37
C THR A 35 -24.16 -3.85 0.07
N MET A 36 -22.83 -3.81 0.19
CA MET A 36 -21.88 -3.66 -0.90
C MET A 36 -21.42 -5.04 -1.35
N THR A 37 -21.36 -5.26 -2.66
CA THR A 37 -20.73 -6.46 -3.22
C THR A 37 -19.21 -6.31 -3.23
N LEU A 38 -18.48 -7.43 -3.24
CA LEU A 38 -17.02 -7.39 -3.33
C LEU A 38 -16.51 -6.66 -4.60
N PRO A 39 -17.08 -6.89 -5.81
CA PRO A 39 -16.67 -6.16 -7.00
C PRO A 39 -16.92 -4.65 -6.91
N GLU A 40 -18.03 -4.22 -6.30
CA GLU A 40 -18.28 -2.79 -6.03
C GLU A 40 -17.21 -2.21 -5.11
N PHE A 41 -16.84 -2.95 -4.06
CA PHE A 41 -15.82 -2.52 -3.11
C PHE A 41 -14.45 -2.39 -3.77
N GLU A 42 -14.01 -3.42 -4.49
CA GLU A 42 -12.74 -3.41 -5.23
C GLU A 42 -12.70 -2.28 -6.25
N THR A 43 -13.77 -2.09 -7.02
CA THR A 43 -13.86 -1.01 -8.01
C THR A 43 -13.72 0.36 -7.35
N ILE A 44 -14.36 0.58 -6.20
CA ILE A 44 -14.23 1.82 -5.42
C ILE A 44 -12.80 2.02 -4.93
N LEU A 45 -12.17 0.98 -4.37
CA LEU A 45 -10.78 1.06 -3.91
C LEU A 45 -9.81 1.37 -5.05
N HIS A 46 -9.94 0.69 -6.19
CA HIS A 46 -9.11 0.92 -7.37
C HIS A 46 -9.28 2.34 -7.91
N ALA A 47 -10.51 2.88 -7.93
CA ALA A 47 -10.75 4.27 -8.30
C ALA A 47 -10.09 5.28 -7.33
N LEU A 48 -9.92 4.91 -6.06
CA LEU A 48 -9.16 5.69 -5.08
C LEU A 48 -7.64 5.51 -5.22
N GLY A 49 -7.20 4.52 -6.01
CA GLY A 49 -5.81 4.20 -6.29
C GLY A 49 -5.22 3.18 -5.31
N MET A 50 -6.04 2.34 -4.70
CA MET A 50 -5.62 1.32 -3.74
C MET A 50 -6.31 -0.02 -4.02
N ASN A 51 -5.78 -1.11 -3.49
CA ASN A 51 -6.43 -2.43 -3.51
C ASN A 51 -6.84 -2.82 -2.08
N LEU A 52 -7.41 -4.02 -1.90
CA LEU A 52 -7.84 -4.50 -0.58
C LEU A 52 -6.69 -4.54 0.45
N VAL A 53 -5.50 -4.99 0.02
CA VAL A 53 -4.33 -5.09 0.89
C VAL A 53 -3.89 -3.70 1.34
N HIS A 54 -3.78 -2.75 0.41
CA HIS A 54 -3.51 -1.35 0.73
C HIS A 54 -4.52 -0.79 1.74
N ALA A 55 -5.81 -0.99 1.52
CA ALA A 55 -6.86 -0.48 2.40
C ALA A 55 -6.75 -1.06 3.82
N TYR A 56 -6.57 -2.37 3.94
CA TYR A 56 -6.42 -3.05 5.22
C TYR A 56 -5.15 -2.62 5.96
N VAL A 57 -4.00 -2.62 5.28
CA VAL A 57 -2.72 -2.25 5.89
C VAL A 57 -2.74 -0.79 6.31
N CYS A 58 -3.22 0.13 5.47
CA CYS A 58 -3.33 1.54 5.87
C CYS A 58 -4.24 1.74 7.08
N LEU A 59 -5.37 1.04 7.16
CA LEU A 59 -6.25 1.10 8.32
C LEU A 59 -5.54 0.65 9.60
N LYS A 60 -4.67 -0.36 9.52
CA LYS A 60 -3.89 -0.86 10.66
C LYS A 60 -2.72 0.05 11.00
N THR A 61 -1.92 0.43 10.02
CA THR A 61 -0.69 1.22 10.19
C THR A 61 -0.96 2.63 10.68
N PHE A 62 -2.01 3.28 10.18
CA PHE A 62 -2.33 4.67 10.54
C PHE A 62 -3.36 4.79 11.66
N LYS A 63 -3.75 3.67 12.30
CA LYS A 63 -4.71 3.70 13.41
C LYS A 63 -4.18 4.53 14.57
N GLY A 64 -4.88 5.62 14.90
CA GLY A 64 -4.50 6.51 16.00
C GLY A 64 -3.40 7.51 15.64
N LEU A 65 -2.96 7.56 14.38
CA LEU A 65 -2.06 8.59 13.87
C LEU A 65 -2.87 9.70 13.19
N ASP A 66 -2.32 10.91 13.18
CA ASP A 66 -2.94 12.05 12.50
C ASP A 66 -2.78 11.97 10.96
N GLU A 67 -3.43 12.91 10.27
CA GLU A 67 -3.39 13.00 8.81
C GLU A 67 -1.98 13.32 8.26
N TYR A 68 -1.09 13.91 9.06
CA TYR A 68 0.28 14.22 8.64
C TYR A 68 1.07 12.93 8.41
N TYR A 69 1.02 11.96 9.33
CA TYR A 69 1.68 10.66 9.14
C TYR A 69 1.16 9.93 7.90
N GLN A 70 -0.17 9.91 7.71
CA GLN A 70 -0.75 9.32 6.52
C GLN A 70 -0.21 10.01 5.25
N LYS A 71 -0.14 11.34 5.24
CA LYS A 71 0.35 12.08 4.08
C LYS A 71 1.81 11.76 3.76
N CYS A 72 2.67 11.69 4.77
CA CYS A 72 4.11 11.49 4.63
C CYS A 72 4.49 10.05 4.30
N TYR A 73 3.81 9.05 4.90
CA TYR A 73 4.26 7.67 4.86
C TYR A 73 3.40 6.73 3.99
N SER A 74 2.28 7.19 3.41
CA SER A 74 1.42 6.33 2.56
C SER A 74 2.19 5.67 1.42
N THR A 75 3.10 6.38 0.76
CA THR A 75 3.89 5.82 -0.35
C THR A 75 4.76 4.66 0.10
N ALA A 76 5.41 4.78 1.27
CA ALA A 76 6.22 3.70 1.83
C ALA A 76 5.35 2.48 2.19
N VAL A 77 4.19 2.72 2.80
CA VAL A 77 3.24 1.65 3.13
C VAL A 77 2.74 0.92 1.88
N PHE A 78 2.40 1.65 0.82
CA PHE A 78 1.94 1.06 -0.45
C PHE A 78 3.04 0.24 -1.10
N MET A 79 4.26 0.76 -1.17
CA MET A 79 5.41 0.03 -1.69
C MET A 79 5.63 -1.29 -0.95
N LEU A 80 5.53 -1.29 0.39
CA LEU A 80 5.63 -2.51 1.20
C LEU A 80 4.49 -3.50 0.91
N CYS A 81 3.25 -3.02 0.76
CA CYS A 81 2.12 -3.89 0.39
C CYS A 81 2.34 -4.54 -0.97
N ASP A 82 2.77 -3.76 -1.96
CA ASP A 82 3.02 -4.20 -3.33
C ASP A 82 4.14 -5.25 -3.42
N ILE A 83 5.16 -5.15 -2.56
CA ILE A 83 6.19 -6.19 -2.41
C ILE A 83 5.55 -7.46 -1.86
N CYS A 84 4.81 -7.37 -0.75
CA CYS A 84 4.21 -8.52 -0.08
C CYS A 84 3.13 -9.23 -0.92
N VAL A 85 2.45 -8.52 -1.83
CA VAL A 85 1.47 -9.11 -2.74
C VAL A 85 2.16 -9.89 -3.87
N ARG A 86 3.29 -9.39 -4.39
CA ARG A 86 4.00 -10.01 -5.52
C ARG A 86 5.03 -11.06 -5.12
N ALA A 87 5.57 -10.98 -3.90
CA ALA A 87 6.61 -11.88 -3.43
C ALA A 87 6.18 -13.36 -3.37
N PRO A 88 4.95 -13.73 -2.93
CA PRO A 88 4.53 -15.12 -2.89
C PRO A 88 4.53 -15.80 -4.25
N GLU A 89 3.98 -15.12 -5.28
CA GLU A 89 3.96 -15.63 -6.66
C GLU A 89 5.37 -15.93 -7.15
N ARG A 90 6.28 -14.94 -7.04
CA ARG A 90 7.68 -15.12 -7.45
C ARG A 90 8.42 -16.17 -6.62
N MET A 91 8.05 -16.35 -5.36
CA MET A 91 8.68 -17.35 -4.50
C MET A 91 8.34 -18.76 -4.96
N ILE A 92 7.11 -19.00 -5.44
CA ILE A 92 6.72 -20.30 -6.00
C ILE A 92 7.63 -20.63 -7.19
N ASP A 93 7.81 -19.69 -8.13
CA ASP A 93 8.66 -19.91 -9.31
C ASP A 93 10.11 -20.27 -8.90
N VAL A 94 10.68 -19.54 -7.94
CA VAL A 94 12.04 -19.78 -7.44
C VAL A 94 12.16 -21.14 -6.74
N LEU A 95 11.16 -21.53 -5.95
CA LEU A 95 11.17 -22.81 -5.25
C LEU A 95 11.04 -24.00 -6.22
N GLU A 96 10.22 -23.86 -7.26
CA GLU A 96 10.09 -24.85 -8.32
C GLU A 96 11.41 -25.01 -9.11
N GLU A 97 12.10 -23.91 -9.42
CA GLU A 97 13.40 -23.93 -10.11
C GLU A 97 14.51 -24.63 -9.32
N LEU A 98 14.53 -24.45 -8.00
CA LEU A 98 15.52 -25.09 -7.14
C LEU A 98 15.30 -26.61 -7.05
N GLY A 99 14.07 -27.08 -7.30
CA GLY A 99 13.69 -28.49 -7.33
C GLY A 99 13.75 -29.18 -5.96
N GLY A 100 13.02 -30.28 -5.82
CA GLY A 100 13.14 -31.18 -4.66
C GLY A 100 12.53 -30.68 -3.34
N PHE A 101 11.70 -29.63 -3.38
CA PHE A 101 10.89 -29.20 -2.22
C PHE A 101 9.57 -29.97 -2.19
N ASP A 102 9.24 -30.55 -1.03
CA ASP A 102 7.89 -31.09 -0.77
C ASP A 102 7.01 -30.10 0.02
N GLY A 103 7.56 -28.92 0.33
CA GLY A 103 6.90 -27.84 1.04
C GLY A 103 7.05 -27.92 2.56
N THR A 104 7.68 -28.98 3.09
CA THR A 104 7.89 -29.15 4.55
C THR A 104 9.09 -28.37 5.07
N GLU A 105 10.00 -27.95 4.19
CA GLU A 105 11.22 -27.23 4.55
C GLU A 105 10.95 -25.75 4.88
N ILE A 106 9.88 -25.17 4.32
CA ILE A 106 9.49 -23.76 4.53
C ILE A 106 8.81 -23.59 5.88
N ARG A 107 9.38 -22.76 6.75
CA ARG A 107 8.89 -22.56 8.12
C ARG A 107 8.31 -21.17 8.33
N LEU A 108 7.08 -21.11 8.83
CA LEU A 108 6.45 -19.84 9.26
C LEU A 108 7.28 -19.06 10.29
N ALA A 109 8.07 -19.78 11.10
CA ALA A 109 8.99 -19.19 12.08
C ALA A 109 10.05 -18.27 11.46
N TRP A 110 10.29 -18.33 10.14
CA TRP A 110 11.22 -17.43 9.45
C TRP A 110 10.66 -16.02 9.23
N SER A 111 9.34 -15.82 9.41
CA SER A 111 8.68 -14.54 9.13
C SER A 111 9.34 -13.34 9.82
N PRO A 112 9.71 -13.36 11.12
CA PRO A 112 10.34 -12.21 11.75
C PRO A 112 11.71 -11.87 11.16
N SER A 113 12.52 -12.90 10.85
CA SER A 113 13.86 -12.70 10.25
C SER A 113 13.75 -12.09 8.86
N LEU A 114 12.82 -12.59 8.03
CA LEU A 114 12.57 -12.06 6.69
C LEU A 114 12.03 -10.62 6.74
N GLN A 115 11.13 -10.34 7.68
CA GLN A 115 10.63 -8.98 7.91
C GLN A 115 11.76 -8.01 8.25
N ASN A 116 12.66 -8.40 9.16
CA ASN A 116 13.81 -7.57 9.54
C ASN A 116 14.77 -7.33 8.36
N ALA A 117 15.03 -8.36 7.55
CA ALA A 117 15.85 -8.24 6.36
C ALA A 117 15.25 -7.24 5.35
N LEU A 118 13.93 -7.32 5.13
CA LEU A 118 13.21 -6.37 4.27
C LEU A 118 13.30 -4.94 4.80
N ILE A 119 13.03 -4.73 6.10
CA ILE A 119 13.11 -3.40 6.74
C ILE A 119 14.53 -2.82 6.64
N LYS A 120 15.55 -3.64 6.89
CA LYS A 120 16.95 -3.24 6.75
C LYS A 120 17.24 -2.78 5.33
N LYS A 121 16.84 -3.57 4.33
CA LYS A 121 17.08 -3.24 2.93
C LYS A 121 16.39 -1.93 2.51
N VAL A 122 15.14 -1.73 2.92
CA VAL A 122 14.42 -0.47 2.66
C VAL A 122 15.12 0.72 3.32
N THR A 123 15.65 0.54 4.53
CA THR A 123 16.35 1.59 5.27
C THR A 123 17.65 2.01 4.56
N GLU A 124 18.42 1.04 4.08
CA GLU A 124 19.65 1.28 3.31
C GLU A 124 19.38 2.11 2.04
N GLU A 125 18.33 1.78 1.28
CA GLU A 125 17.95 2.54 0.08
C GLU A 125 17.55 3.99 0.40
N VAL A 126 16.81 4.19 1.49
CA VAL A 126 16.39 5.54 1.93
C VAL A 126 17.59 6.37 2.41
N GLN A 127 18.55 5.74 3.08
CA GLN A 127 19.80 6.38 3.50
C GLN A 127 20.65 6.81 2.30
N ALA A 128 20.83 5.92 1.32
CA ALA A 128 21.57 6.24 0.10
C ALA A 128 20.98 7.45 -0.66
N ILE A 129 19.64 7.56 -0.69
CA ILE A 129 18.95 8.74 -1.26
C ILE A 129 19.27 10.01 -0.46
N HIS A 130 19.26 9.95 0.87
CA HIS A 130 19.59 11.11 1.72
C HIS A 130 21.05 11.53 1.55
N GLU A 131 21.99 10.59 1.54
CA GLU A 131 23.41 10.87 1.32
C GLU A 131 23.67 11.48 -0.05
N ARG A 132 22.98 11.01 -1.10
CA ARG A 132 23.05 11.63 -2.43
C ARG A 132 22.51 13.06 -2.42
N ARG A 133 21.39 13.31 -1.73
CA ARG A 133 20.80 14.66 -1.63
C ARG A 133 21.75 15.61 -0.90
N ASN A 134 22.29 15.20 0.25
CA ASN A 134 23.20 16.01 1.05
C ASN A 134 24.47 16.39 0.27
N ARG A 135 25.02 15.46 -0.52
CA ARG A 135 26.16 15.74 -1.41
C ARG A 135 25.85 16.78 -2.48
N LEU A 136 24.64 16.79 -3.03
CA LEU A 136 24.22 17.79 -4.03
C LEU A 136 23.96 19.16 -3.39
N THR A 137 23.36 19.22 -2.21
CA THR A 137 23.09 20.50 -1.52
C THR A 137 24.33 21.13 -0.89
N HIS A 138 25.36 20.35 -0.55
CA HIS A 138 26.63 20.86 -0.03
C HIS A 138 27.74 20.94 -1.10
N GLY A 139 27.48 20.49 -2.32
CA GLY A 139 28.43 20.54 -3.44
C GLY A 139 28.30 21.79 -4.33
N ASP A 140 27.27 22.62 -4.12
CA ASP A 140 27.03 23.87 -4.86
C ASP A 140 27.60 25.12 -4.14
N ASP A 141 28.18 24.97 -2.94
CA ASP A 141 29.09 25.98 -2.36
C ASP A 141 30.50 25.77 -2.95
N PHE A 142 30.66 26.09 -4.23
CA PHE A 142 31.98 26.41 -4.77
C PHE A 142 32.12 27.92 -4.77
N ASP A 143 32.97 28.39 -3.85
CA ASP A 143 33.45 29.76 -3.71
C ASP A 143 33.81 30.38 -5.09
N LEU A 144 33.18 31.52 -5.40
CA LEU A 144 33.65 32.50 -6.39
C LEU A 144 34.24 33.71 -5.66
#